data_AF-A0A2D7REH9-F1
#
_entry.id   AF-A0A2D7REH9-F1
#
_cell.length_a   1.000
_cell.length_b   1.000
_cell.length_c   1.000
_cell.angle_alpha   90.00
_cell.angle_beta   90.00
_cell.angle_gamma   90.00
#
_symmetry.space_group_name_H-M   'P 1'
#
loop_
_entity.id
_entity.type
_entity.pdbx_description
1 polymer ?
#
loop_
_entity_poly.entity_id
_entity_poly.type
_entity_poly.pdbx_seq_one_letter_code
_entity_poly.pdbx_strand_id
1 'polypeptide(L)'
;MPLNCTNPAGFRFLTIIIMIGALVLSLAKTIVDQIPEPPMLRFVSINILGFLFFLLSIYVGRKLHEPKSQWFNNALSVSGIVLILYSSTVEVEGATKSAFLPFFFLIEIVVVICVVKHFRLEPDRYIELTEIQNNTT
;
A
#
# COMPACT_ATOMS: atom_id res chain seq x y z
N MET A 1 -23.41 -4.33 8.81
CA MET A 1 -23.00 -5.54 8.08
C MET A 1 -21.53 -5.41 7.73
N PRO A 2 -20.69 -6.43 7.99
CA PRO A 2 -19.29 -6.40 7.57
C PRO A 2 -19.20 -6.27 6.04
N LEU A 3 -18.32 -5.41 5.56
CA LEU A 3 -18.04 -5.21 4.13
C LEU A 3 -17.34 -6.46 3.60
N ASN A 4 -18.12 -7.39 3.06
CA ASN A 4 -17.61 -8.60 2.44
C ASN A 4 -17.67 -8.46 0.91
N CYS A 5 -16.65 -8.97 0.20
CA CYS A 5 -16.56 -8.87 -1.27
C CYS A 5 -17.71 -9.58 -2.02
N THR A 6 -18.50 -10.38 -1.30
CA THR A 6 -19.65 -11.14 -1.81
C THR A 6 -20.99 -10.40 -1.68
N ASN A 7 -21.05 -9.27 -0.96
CA ASN A 7 -22.24 -8.42 -0.88
C ASN A 7 -22.12 -7.25 -1.89
N PRO A 8 -23.21 -6.87 -2.60
CA PRO A 8 -23.23 -5.73 -3.52
C PRO A 8 -22.57 -4.45 -2.99
N ALA A 9 -22.75 -4.12 -1.71
CA ALA A 9 -22.12 -2.95 -1.11
C ALA A 9 -20.59 -3.10 -1.03
N GLY A 10 -20.09 -4.25 -0.56
CA GLY A 10 -18.66 -4.53 -0.47
C GLY A 10 -17.99 -4.61 -1.83
N PHE A 11 -18.66 -5.20 -2.83
CA PHE A 11 -18.16 -5.24 -4.20
C PHE A 11 -18.00 -3.83 -4.80
N ARG A 12 -18.98 -2.93 -4.58
CA ARG A 12 -18.87 -1.52 -5.02
C ARG A 12 -17.65 -0.83 -4.41
N PHE A 13 -17.39 -1.02 -3.12
CA PHE A 13 -16.19 -0.47 -2.47
C PHE A 13 -14.90 -1.02 -3.08
N LEU A 14 -14.85 -2.34 -3.34
CA LEU A 14 -13.71 -2.96 -4.00
C LEU A 14 -13.49 -2.38 -5.41
N THR A 15 -14.54 -2.23 -6.21
CA THR A 15 -14.45 -1.63 -7.55
C THR A 15 -13.91 -0.20 -7.50
N ILE A 16 -14.38 0.61 -6.55
CA ILE A 16 -13.88 1.99 -6.36
C ILE A 16 -12.39 1.98 -6.01
N ILE A 17 -11.97 1.12 -5.08
CA ILE A 17 -10.56 0.99 -4.68
C ILE A 17 -9.68 0.59 -5.87
N ILE A 18 -10.11 -0.40 -6.66
CA ILE A 18 -9.39 -0.85 -7.86
C ILE A 18 -9.31 0.27 -8.90
N MET A 19 -10.42 0.99 -9.14
CA MET A 19 -10.44 2.11 -10.08
C MET A 19 -9.48 3.23 -9.67
N ILE A 20 -9.45 3.60 -8.38
CA ILE A 20 -8.48 4.57 -7.86
C ILE A 20 -7.04 4.05 -8.04
N GLY A 21 -6.79 2.78 -7.73
CA GLY A 21 -5.51 2.12 -7.98
C GLY A 21 -5.05 2.24 -9.43
N ALA A 22 -5.93 1.93 -10.38
CA ALA A 22 -5.67 2.02 -11.81
C ALA A 22 -5.42 3.47 -12.28
N LEU A 23 -6.18 4.44 -11.77
CA LEU A 23 -5.99 5.86 -12.08
C LEU A 23 -4.65 6.37 -11.54
N VAL A 24 -4.27 6.00 -10.31
CA VAL A 24 -2.97 6.36 -9.73
C VAL A 24 -1.83 5.75 -10.53
N LEU A 25 -1.95 4.47 -10.91
CA LEU A 25 -0.99 3.82 -11.78
C LEU A 25 -0.84 4.56 -13.12
N SER A 26 -1.97 4.90 -13.75
CA SER A 26 -1.96 5.60 -15.04
C SER A 26 -1.30 6.97 -14.91
N LEU A 27 -1.60 7.71 -13.84
CA LEU A 27 -0.98 9.00 -13.55
C LEU A 27 0.53 8.87 -13.34
N ALA A 28 0.96 7.93 -12.50
CA ALA A 28 2.37 7.68 -12.25
C ALA A 28 3.12 7.32 -13.53
N LYS A 29 2.52 6.45 -14.36
CA LYS A 29 3.06 6.11 -15.68
C LYS A 29 3.20 7.34 -16.57
N THR A 30 2.15 8.16 -16.70
CA THR A 30 2.20 9.37 -17.54
C THR A 30 3.28 10.35 -17.09
N ILE A 31 3.50 10.49 -15.78
CA ILE A 31 4.56 11.36 -15.24
C ILE A 31 5.94 10.77 -15.55
N VAL A 32 6.11 9.47 -15.32
CA VAL A 32 7.42 8.81 -15.44
C VAL A 32 7.83 8.58 -16.89
N ASP A 33 6.88 8.41 -17.81
CA ASP A 33 7.13 8.31 -19.25
C ASP A 33 7.74 9.61 -19.82
N GLN A 34 7.54 10.75 -19.16
CA GLN A 34 8.17 12.02 -19.54
C GLN A 34 9.65 12.10 -19.15
N ILE A 35 10.16 11.19 -18.32
CA ILE A 35 11.54 11.18 -17.87
C ILE A 35 12.39 10.48 -18.94
N PRO A 36 13.23 11.20 -19.71
CA PRO A 36 14.22 10.55 -20.58
C PRO A 36 15.27 9.81 -19.73
N GLU A 37 16.00 8.89 -20.34
CA GLU A 37 17.01 7.99 -19.75
C GLU A 37 17.71 8.47 -18.45
N PRO A 38 18.00 7.57 -17.48
CA PRO A 38 18.07 6.12 -17.61
C PRO A 38 16.79 5.35 -17.20
N PRO A 39 16.53 4.14 -17.76
CA PRO A 39 15.40 3.28 -17.37
C PRO A 39 15.33 2.96 -15.87
N MET A 40 16.49 2.91 -15.21
CA MET A 40 16.59 2.76 -13.76
C MET A 40 15.86 3.88 -13.00
N LEU A 41 15.94 5.12 -13.49
CA LEU A 41 15.30 6.26 -12.85
C LEU A 41 13.76 6.13 -12.88
N ARG A 42 13.22 5.53 -13.95
CA ARG A 42 11.78 5.23 -14.08
C ARG A 42 11.35 4.18 -13.06
N PHE A 43 12.11 3.08 -12.97
CA PHE A 43 11.89 2.05 -11.96
C PHE A 43 11.88 2.66 -10.54
N VAL A 44 12.94 3.39 -10.19
CA VAL A 44 13.11 3.98 -8.85
C VAL A 44 12.00 4.97 -8.54
N SER A 45 11.60 5.81 -9.51
CA SER A 45 10.56 6.82 -9.30
C SER A 45 9.20 6.20 -9.00
N ILE A 46 8.79 5.19 -9.79
CA ILE A 46 7.52 4.48 -9.58
C ILE A 46 7.57 3.73 -8.26
N ASN A 47 8.70 3.05 -7.97
CA ASN A 47 8.80 2.23 -6.77
C ASN A 47 8.77 3.08 -5.50
N ILE A 48 9.55 4.17 -5.44
CA ILE A 48 9.53 5.12 -4.31
C ILE A 48 8.13 5.72 -4.14
N LEU A 49 7.45 6.10 -5.22
CA LEU A 49 6.10 6.64 -5.14
C LEU A 49 5.12 5.61 -4.55
N GLY A 50 5.18 4.37 -5.02
CA GLY A 50 4.37 3.27 -4.49
C GLY A 50 4.66 2.99 -3.02
N PHE A 51 5.94 2.98 -2.65
CA PHE A 51 6.40 2.78 -1.29
C PHE A 51 5.93 3.90 -0.36
N LEU A 52 6.02 5.16 -0.78
CA LEU A 52 5.52 6.31 -0.02
C LEU A 52 4.00 6.25 0.18
N PHE A 53 3.24 5.87 -0.84
CA PHE A 53 1.79 5.71 -0.72
C PHE A 53 1.44 4.62 0.29
N PHE A 54 2.17 3.50 0.26
CA PHE A 54 1.99 2.41 1.19
C PHE A 54 2.38 2.79 2.64
N LEU A 55 3.50 3.49 2.84
CA LEU A 55 3.89 3.97 4.18
C LEU A 55 2.91 5.02 4.71
N LEU A 56 2.44 5.93 3.85
CA LEU A 56 1.44 6.92 4.22
C LEU A 56 0.13 6.26 4.62
N SER A 57 -0.29 5.19 3.93
CA SER A 57 -1.51 4.46 4.30
C SER A 57 -1.39 3.75 5.65
N ILE A 58 -0.19 3.27 6.01
CA ILE A 58 0.07 2.74 7.36
C ILE A 58 -0.05 3.87 8.38
N TYR A 59 0.59 5.02 8.13
CA TYR A 59 0.57 6.16 9.06
C TYR A 59 -0.83 6.74 9.27
N VAL A 60 -1.55 6.99 8.17
CA VAL A 60 -2.91 7.55 8.16
C VAL A 60 -3.92 6.54 8.71
N GLY A 61 -3.75 5.25 8.39
CA GLY A 61 -4.57 4.16 8.91
C GLY A 61 -4.63 4.09 10.43
N ARG A 62 -3.58 4.54 11.14
CA ARG A 62 -3.58 4.60 12.62
C ARG A 62 -4.56 5.64 13.17
N LYS A 63 -4.71 6.76 12.49
CA LYS A 63 -5.57 7.88 12.93
C LYS A 63 -7.02 7.71 12.47
N LEU A 64 -7.28 6.79 11.54
CA LEU A 64 -8.61 6.49 11.06
C LEU A 64 -9.36 5.54 11.99
N HIS A 65 -10.21 6.10 12.84
CA HIS A 65 -11.16 5.32 13.63
C HIS A 65 -12.53 5.18 12.95
N GLU A 66 -12.83 6.05 11.98
CA GLU A 66 -14.13 6.06 11.31
C GLU A 66 -14.19 5.08 10.13
N PRO A 67 -15.17 4.16 10.09
CA PRO A 67 -15.30 3.18 9.01
C PRO A 67 -15.62 3.84 7.65
N LYS A 68 -16.25 5.02 7.67
CA LYS A 68 -16.57 5.79 6.45
C LYS A 68 -15.34 6.35 5.74
N SER A 69 -14.20 6.44 6.42
CA SER A 69 -12.97 6.99 5.85
C SER A 69 -11.99 5.88 5.44
N GLN A 70 -12.21 4.64 5.89
CA GLN A 70 -11.29 3.51 5.65
C GLN A 70 -11.12 3.17 4.17
N TRP A 71 -12.16 3.39 3.34
CA TRP A 71 -12.05 3.13 1.90
C TRP A 71 -10.95 3.96 1.24
N PHE A 72 -10.71 5.19 1.71
CA PHE A 72 -9.65 6.06 1.19
C PHE A 72 -8.27 5.51 1.54
N ASN A 73 -8.08 5.09 2.80
CA ASN A 73 -6.82 4.48 3.24
C ASN A 73 -6.53 3.14 2.55
N ASN A 74 -7.59 2.37 2.28
CA ASN A 74 -7.50 1.12 1.52
C ASN A 74 -7.15 1.38 0.06
N ALA A 75 -7.75 2.41 -0.55
CA ALA A 75 -7.40 2.85 -1.90
C ALA A 75 -5.92 3.26 -1.96
N LEU A 76 -5.44 4.04 -0.99
CA LEU A 76 -4.04 4.46 -0.93
C LEU A 76 -3.08 3.27 -0.76
N SER A 77 -3.42 2.31 0.10
CA SER A 77 -2.66 1.06 0.28
C SER A 77 -2.59 0.25 -1.01
N VAL A 78 -3.73 0.05 -1.67
CA VAL A 78 -3.83 -0.72 -2.92
C VAL A 78 -3.08 -0.02 -4.04
N SER A 79 -3.20 1.30 -4.16
CA SER A 79 -2.42 2.10 -5.10
C SER A 79 -0.91 1.91 -4.89
N GLY A 80 -0.44 1.96 -3.64
CA GLY A 80 0.97 1.70 -3.32
C GLY A 80 1.44 0.32 -3.77
N ILE A 81 0.66 -0.73 -3.48
CA ILE A 81 0.95 -2.11 -3.90
C ILE A 81 0.98 -2.21 -5.43
N VAL A 82 0.00 -1.65 -6.13
CA VAL A 82 -0.08 -1.68 -7.60
C VAL A 82 1.11 -0.99 -8.23
N LEU A 83 1.57 0.15 -7.68
CA LEU A 83 2.75 0.86 -8.18
C LEU A 83 4.03 0.04 -7.98
N ILE A 84 4.22 -0.60 -6.82
CA ILE A 84 5.36 -1.47 -6.55
C ILE A 84 5.34 -2.70 -7.48
N LEU A 85 4.17 -3.29 -7.71
CA LEU A 85 4.04 -4.39 -8.67
C LEU A 85 4.36 -3.94 -10.09
N TYR A 86 3.87 -2.76 -10.49
CA TYR A 86 4.15 -2.22 -11.81
C TYR A 86 5.64 -1.89 -12.00
N SER A 87 6.29 -1.30 -10.99
CA SER A 87 7.72 -0.98 -11.06
C SER A 87 8.54 -2.25 -11.36
N SER A 88 8.18 -3.40 -10.76
CA SER A 88 8.86 -4.68 -11.02
C SER A 88 8.78 -5.18 -12.47
N THR A 89 7.87 -4.62 -13.27
CA THR A 89 7.71 -4.96 -14.70
C THR A 89 8.46 -4.02 -15.64
N VAL A 90 9.01 -2.91 -15.12
CA VAL A 90 9.76 -1.93 -15.91
C VAL A 90 11.11 -2.53 -16.31
N GLU A 91 11.43 -2.47 -17.60
CA GLU A 91 12.72 -2.91 -18.10
C GLU A 91 13.85 -1.99 -17.63
N VAL A 92 14.92 -2.59 -17.10
CA VAL A 92 16.14 -1.88 -16.74
C VAL A 92 17.29 -2.47 -17.54
N GLU A 93 17.93 -1.66 -18.38
CA GLU A 93 19.09 -2.09 -19.20
C GLU A 93 18.77 -3.24 -20.20
N GLY A 94 17.57 -3.25 -20.77
CA GLY A 94 17.15 -4.29 -21.74
C GLY A 94 16.85 -5.66 -21.11
N ALA A 95 16.89 -5.76 -19.78
CA ALA A 95 16.44 -6.92 -19.03
C ALA A 95 15.40 -6.50 -17.99
N THR A 96 14.32 -7.27 -17.86
CA THR A 96 13.34 -7.10 -16.77
C THR A 96 13.90 -7.50 -15.40
N LYS A 97 15.07 -8.16 -15.34
CA LYS A 97 15.64 -8.73 -14.12
C LYS A 97 17.11 -8.35 -13.96
N SER A 98 17.38 -7.11 -13.62
CA SER A 98 18.72 -6.73 -13.18
C SER A 98 19.01 -7.30 -11.78
N ALA A 99 20.26 -7.73 -11.55
CA ALA A 99 20.67 -8.43 -10.33
C ALA A 99 20.53 -7.58 -9.05
N PHE A 100 20.39 -6.25 -9.17
CA PHE A 100 20.21 -5.36 -8.03
C PHE A 100 18.76 -5.31 -7.51
N LEU A 101 17.76 -5.64 -8.34
CA LEU A 101 16.34 -5.50 -7.99
C LEU A 101 15.95 -6.30 -6.73
N PRO A 102 16.39 -7.57 -6.55
CA PRO A 102 16.07 -8.33 -5.33
C PRO A 102 16.59 -7.68 -4.05
N PHE A 103 17.76 -7.03 -4.09
CA PHE A 103 18.32 -6.33 -2.93
C PHE A 103 17.49 -5.09 -2.59
N PHE A 104 17.00 -4.37 -3.60
CA PHE A 104 16.12 -3.22 -3.40
C PHE A 104 14.82 -3.64 -2.68
N PHE A 105 14.15 -4.69 -3.17
CA PHE A 105 12.94 -5.20 -2.54
C PHE A 105 13.21 -5.77 -1.13
N LEU A 106 14.38 -6.37 -0.88
CA LEU A 106 14.75 -6.82 0.45
C LEU A 106 14.83 -5.66 1.44
N ILE A 107 15.42 -4.53 1.03
CA ILE A 107 15.49 -3.31 1.85
C ILE A 107 14.08 -2.78 2.12
N GLU A 108 13.22 -2.70 1.09
CA GLU A 108 11.83 -2.26 1.25
C GLU A 108 11.04 -3.13 2.23
N ILE A 109 11.22 -4.46 2.17
CA ILE A 109 10.61 -5.40 3.12
C ILE A 109 11.09 -5.10 4.54
N VAL A 110 12.40 -4.94 4.75
CA VAL A 110 12.95 -4.62 6.08
C VAL A 110 12.38 -3.31 6.60
N VAL A 111 12.30 -2.27 5.77
CA VAL A 111 11.73 -0.97 6.15
C VAL A 111 10.25 -1.12 6.51
N VAL A 112 9.45 -1.83 5.71
CA VAL A 112 8.03 -2.07 6.02
C VAL A 112 7.87 -2.80 7.35
N ILE A 113 8.65 -3.86 7.60
CA ILE A 113 8.61 -4.59 8.87
C ILE A 113 8.97 -3.68 10.03
N CYS A 114 10.03 -2.88 9.91
CA CYS A 114 10.45 -1.93 10.94
C CYS A 114 9.37 -0.88 11.22
N VAL A 115 8.77 -0.30 10.17
CA VAL A 115 7.71 0.71 10.28
C VAL A 115 6.45 0.12 10.91
N VAL A 116 5.99 -1.04 10.43
CA VAL A 116 4.82 -1.74 10.99
C VAL A 116 5.06 -2.11 12.45
N LYS A 117 6.25 -2.60 12.80
CA LYS A 117 6.63 -2.92 14.18
C LYS A 117 6.66 -1.66 15.07
N HIS A 118 7.27 -0.59 14.59
CA HIS A 118 7.33 0.70 15.31
C HIS A 118 5.93 1.25 15.58
N PHE A 119 5.01 1.07 14.63
CA PHE A 119 3.63 1.55 14.74
C PHE A 119 2.66 0.58 15.41
N ARG A 120 3.04 -0.68 15.64
CA ARG A 120 2.24 -1.69 16.38
C ARG A 120 2.25 -1.51 17.90
N LEU A 121 2.90 -0.47 18.42
CA LEU A 121 2.96 -0.22 19.85
C LEU A 121 1.79 0.67 20.28
N GLU A 122 0.61 0.05 20.43
CA GLU A 122 -0.35 0.34 21.50
C GLU A 122 -1.04 -0.99 21.86
N PRO A 123 -0.57 -1.69 22.90
CA PRO A 123 -1.19 -2.93 23.40
C PRO A 123 -2.58 -2.70 24.04
N ASP A 124 -2.96 -1.45 24.28
CA ASP A 124 -4.06 -1.11 25.19
C ASP A 124 -5.44 -1.56 24.69
N ARG A 125 -5.64 -1.61 23.35
CA ARG A 125 -6.96 -1.97 22.79
C ARG A 125 -7.30 -3.46 22.90
N TYR A 126 -6.31 -4.33 23.09
CA TYR A 126 -6.54 -5.75 23.35
C TYR A 126 -6.78 -6.05 24.83
N ILE A 127 -6.23 -5.22 25.72
CA ILE A 127 -6.44 -5.33 27.17
C ILE A 127 -7.92 -5.00 27.48
N GLU A 128 -8.47 -3.95 26.88
CA GLU A 128 -9.89 -3.58 27.06
C GLU A 128 -10.88 -4.68 26.60
N LEU A 129 -10.59 -5.35 25.48
CA LEU A 129 -11.45 -6.44 24.99
C LEU A 129 -11.43 -7.68 25.89
N THR A 130 -10.32 -7.91 26.59
CA THR A 130 -10.18 -9.05 27.51
C THR A 130 -10.79 -8.72 28.88
N GLU A 131 -10.72 -7.46 29.32
CA GLU A 131 -11.37 -6.99 30.56
C GLU A 131 -12.90 -6.95 30.45
N ILE A 132 -13.46 -6.53 29.31
CA ILE A 132 -14.91 -6.55 29.08
C ILE A 132 -15.46 -7.99 29.13
N GLN A 133 -14.71 -8.95 28.59
CA GLN A 133 -15.10 -10.36 28.62
C GLN A 133 -15.03 -10.97 30.02
N ASN A 134 -14.04 -10.58 30.85
CA ASN A 134 -13.93 -11.05 32.23
C ASN A 134 -14.93 -10.40 33.19
N ASN A 135 -15.40 -9.18 32.93
CA ASN A 135 -16.39 -8.49 33.76
C ASN A 135 -17.85 -8.84 33.43
N THR A 136 -18.09 -9.67 32.41
CA THR A 136 -19.43 -10.12 31.98
C THR A 136 -19.70 -11.61 32.23
N THR A 137 -18.78 -12.30 32.91
CA THR A 137 -18.93 -13.65 33.47
C THR A 137 -18.92 -13.60 34.98
#